data_AF-A0A524F0Q5-F1
#
_entry.id   AF-A0A524F0Q5-F1
#
_cell.length_a   1.000
_cell.length_b   1.000
_cell.length_c   1.000
_cell.angle_alpha   90.00
_cell.angle_beta   90.00
_cell.angle_gamma   90.00
#
_symmetry.space_group_name_H-M   'P 1'
#
loop_
_entity.id
_entity.type
_entity.pdbx_description
1 polymer ?
#
loop_
_entity_poly.entity_id
_entity_poly.type
_entity_poly.pdbx_seq_one_letter_code
_entity_poly.pdbx_strand_id
1 'polypeptide(L)'
;MDGKLSFFSLYRKRGFGLTIEILSELGAEAEESVFFSALKEKGSYLNEYYRVKKDLLKKGLIKYRLNEDYEKVIILTQKGSNLLKKIKDIEEILSQPIEE
;
A
#
# COMPACT_ATOMS: atom_id res chain seq x y z
N MET A 1 14.00 -24.31 3.10
CA MET A 1 13.22 -24.05 1.87
C MET A 1 12.76 -22.61 1.92
N ASP A 2 13.45 -21.70 1.23
CA ASP A 2 12.98 -20.33 1.03
C ASP A 2 11.82 -20.36 0.04
N GLY A 3 10.61 -20.66 0.53
CA GLY A 3 9.39 -20.54 -0.25
C GLY A 3 9.26 -19.08 -0.69
N LYS A 4 9.55 -18.80 -1.97
CA LYS A 4 9.34 -17.47 -2.55
C LYS A 4 7.85 -17.13 -2.40
N LEU A 5 7.52 -16.33 -1.39
CA LEU A 5 6.21 -15.71 -1.25
C LEU A 5 5.90 -14.97 -2.56
N SER A 6 4.89 -15.45 -3.28
CA SER A 6 4.47 -14.82 -4.52
C SER A 6 3.96 -13.41 -4.25
N PHE A 7 4.04 -12.51 -5.23
CA PHE A 7 3.45 -11.18 -5.12
C PHE A 7 1.97 -11.26 -4.68
N PHE A 8 1.23 -12.21 -5.24
CA PHE A 8 -0.17 -12.46 -4.93
C PHE A 8 -0.42 -12.82 -3.46
N SER A 9 0.48 -13.60 -2.84
CA SER A 9 0.39 -13.93 -1.41
C SER A 9 0.54 -12.70 -0.50
N LEU A 10 1.27 -11.68 -0.94
CA LEU A 10 1.45 -10.44 -0.21
C LEU A 10 0.31 -9.46 -0.46
N TYR A 11 -0.15 -9.36 -1.71
CA TYR A 11 -1.29 -8.53 -2.07
C TYR A 11 -2.55 -8.87 -1.27
N ARG A 12 -2.82 -10.18 -1.07
CA ARG A 12 -3.94 -10.65 -0.26
C ARG A 12 -3.83 -10.33 1.23
N LYS A 13 -2.66 -9.92 1.74
CA LYS A 13 -2.54 -9.54 3.15
C LYS A 13 -3.31 -8.25 3.37
N ARG A 14 -4.31 -8.29 4.25
CA ARG A 14 -5.03 -7.10 4.71
C ARG A 14 -4.04 -6.03 5.16
N GLY A 15 -4.21 -4.81 4.66
CA GLY A 15 -3.30 -3.69 4.86
C GLY A 15 -2.28 -3.48 3.72
N PHE A 16 -1.92 -4.48 2.91
CA PHE A 16 -0.94 -4.29 1.84
C PHE A 16 -1.47 -3.42 0.70
N GLY A 17 -2.55 -3.84 0.03
CA GLY A 17 -3.20 -3.05 -1.03
C GLY A 17 -3.69 -1.71 -0.48
N LEU A 18 -4.39 -1.77 0.65
CA LEU A 18 -4.94 -0.59 1.33
C LEU A 18 -3.90 0.49 1.65
N THR A 19 -2.68 0.11 2.09
CA THR A 19 -1.62 1.10 2.34
C THR A 19 -1.24 1.84 1.07
N ILE A 20 -1.10 1.11 -0.03
CA ILE A 20 -0.67 1.67 -1.32
C ILE A 20 -1.78 2.56 -1.90
N GLU A 21 -3.04 2.13 -1.78
CA GLU A 21 -4.23 2.90 -2.19
C GLU A 21 -4.35 4.20 -1.41
N ILE A 22 -4.32 4.15 -0.08
CA ILE A 22 -4.44 5.35 0.77
C ILE A 22 -3.34 6.34 0.46
N LEU A 23 -2.08 5.90 0.36
CA LEU A 23 -1.00 6.81 0.02
C LEU A 23 -1.18 7.41 -1.38
N SER A 24 -1.70 6.64 -2.35
CA SER A 24 -2.03 7.17 -3.68
C SER A 24 -3.16 8.21 -3.64
N GLU A 25 -4.18 8.02 -2.79
CA GLU A 25 -5.28 8.97 -2.59
C GLU A 25 -4.81 10.26 -1.90
N LEU A 26 -3.83 10.16 -1.00
CA LEU A 26 -3.24 11.29 -0.26
C LEU A 26 -2.18 12.08 -1.05
N GLY A 27 -1.93 11.74 -2.33
CA GLY A 27 -0.95 12.47 -3.16
C GLY A 27 0.46 11.85 -3.17
N ALA A 28 0.57 10.55 -2.92
CA ALA A 28 1.79 9.74 -2.88
C ALA A 28 2.75 10.00 -1.71
N GLU A 29 2.46 10.99 -0.85
CA GLU A 29 3.15 11.16 0.42
C GLU A 29 2.23 11.75 1.47
N ALA A 30 2.41 11.35 2.72
CA ALA A 30 1.63 11.85 3.83
C ALA A 30 2.44 11.74 5.13
N GLU A 31 2.22 12.67 6.06
CA GLU A 31 2.62 12.45 7.44
C GLU A 31 2.03 11.14 7.98
N GLU A 32 2.79 10.46 8.83
CA GLU A 32 2.40 9.16 9.39
C GLU A 32 1.10 9.29 10.21
N SER A 33 0.88 10.42 10.88
CA SER A 33 -0.36 10.79 11.57
C SER A 33 -1.57 10.82 10.62
N VAL A 34 -1.45 11.54 9.50
CA VAL A 34 -2.49 11.70 8.48
C VAL A 34 -2.80 10.34 7.83
N PHE A 35 -1.77 9.58 7.47
CA PHE A 35 -1.93 8.24 6.93
C PHE A 35 -2.69 7.31 7.90
N PHE A 36 -2.38 7.36 9.20
CA PHE A 36 -3.06 6.52 10.19
C PHE A 36 -4.52 6.92 10.42
N SER A 37 -4.83 8.21 10.33
CA SER A 37 -6.23 8.68 10.35
C SER A 37 -7.01 8.12 9.15
N ALA A 38 -6.47 8.25 7.94
CA ALA A 38 -7.09 7.71 6.72
C ALA A 38 -7.23 6.18 6.76
N LEU A 39 -6.25 5.47 7.32
CA LEU A 39 -6.30 4.02 7.51
C LEU A 39 -7.48 3.59 8.39
N LYS A 40 -7.73 4.35 9.46
CA LYS A 40 -8.84 4.11 10.38
C LYS A 40 -10.19 4.38 9.71
N GLU A 41 -10.29 5.45 8.92
CA GLU A 41 -11.50 5.80 8.15
C GLU A 41 -11.87 4.71 7.13
N LYS A 42 -10.88 4.04 6.53
CA LYS A 42 -11.09 2.91 5.62
C LYS A 42 -11.38 1.57 6.34
N GLY A 43 -11.62 1.57 7.66
CA GLY A 43 -11.98 0.38 8.43
C GLY A 43 -10.81 -0.59 8.69
N SER A 44 -9.57 -0.09 8.64
CA SER A 44 -8.36 -0.85 8.96
C SER A 44 -7.74 -0.36 10.26
N TYR A 45 -6.89 -1.21 10.87
CA TYR A 45 -6.22 -0.91 12.13
C TYR A 45 -4.72 -0.73 11.93
N LEU A 46 -4.09 0.03 12.84
CA LEU A 46 -2.64 0.21 12.89
C LEU A 46 -1.88 -1.12 12.84
N ASN A 47 -2.40 -2.14 13.53
CA ASN A 47 -1.80 -3.48 13.57
C ASN A 47 -1.76 -4.16 12.20
N GLU A 48 -2.73 -3.89 11.33
CA GLU A 48 -2.77 -4.44 9.97
C GLU A 48 -1.67 -3.82 9.12
N TYR A 49 -1.47 -2.50 9.24
CA TYR A 49 -0.34 -1.82 8.63
C TYR A 49 1.01 -2.36 9.12
N TYR A 50 1.22 -2.50 10.44
CA TYR A 50 2.50 -2.97 10.98
C TYR A 50 2.86 -4.38 10.54
N ARG A 51 1.88 -5.25 10.28
CA ARG A 51 2.10 -6.61 9.73
C ARG A 51 2.69 -6.59 8.33
N VAL A 52 2.37 -5.59 7.52
CA VAL A 52 2.81 -5.48 6.13
C VAL A 52 3.94 -4.47 5.92
N LYS A 53 4.15 -3.55 6.87
CA LYS A 53 5.17 -2.48 6.82
C LYS A 53 6.55 -2.99 6.41
N LYS A 54 7.03 -4.06 7.05
CA LYS A 54 8.35 -4.65 6.75
C LYS A 54 8.44 -5.15 5.31
N ASP A 55 7.37 -5.77 4.80
CA ASP A 55 7.32 -6.28 3.43
C ASP A 55 7.28 -5.13 2.40
N LEU A 56 6.49 -4.08 2.68
CA LEU A 56 6.38 -2.88 1.84
C LEU A 56 7.72 -2.15 1.73
N LEU A 57 8.44 -1.99 2.86
CA LEU A 57 9.76 -1.36 2.91
C LEU A 57 10.82 -2.23 2.21
N LYS A 58 10.88 -3.54 2.53
CA LYS A 58 11.86 -4.46 1.93
C LYS A 58 11.71 -4.54 0.41
N LYS A 59 10.50 -4.36 -0.10
CA LYS A 59 10.22 -4.36 -1.55
C LYS A 59 10.40 -2.99 -2.20
N GLY A 60 10.70 -1.95 -1.42
CA GLY A 60 10.85 -0.59 -1.90
C GLY A 60 9.56 -0.04 -2.50
N LEU A 61 8.41 -0.40 -1.92
CA LEU A 61 7.10 0.11 -2.35
C LEU A 61 6.77 1.41 -1.63
N ILE A 62 7.16 1.50 -0.36
CA ILE A 62 7.12 2.72 0.43
C ILE A 62 8.52 3.06 0.94
N LYS A 63 8.72 4.32 1.34
CA LYS A 63 9.88 4.79 2.08
C LYS A 63 9.46 5.81 3.14
N TYR A 64 10.39 6.15 4.02
CA TYR A 64 10.19 7.16 5.05
C TYR A 64 11.18 8.29 4.88
N ARG A 65 10.76 9.51 5.26
CA ARG A 65 11.65 10.64 5.52
C ARG A 65 11.13 11.43 6.73
N LEU A 66 11.91 12.42 7.17
CA LEU A 66 11.40 13.48 8.04
C LEU A 66 11.04 14.70 7.17
N ASN A 67 9.99 15.43 7.54
CA ASN A 67 9.72 16.77 7.01
C ASN A 67 10.56 17.82 7.76
N GLU A 68 10.33 19.10 7.47
CA GLU A 68 11.03 20.23 8.08
C GLU A 68 10.75 20.33 9.60
N ASP A 69 9.58 19.87 10.03
CA ASP A 69 9.14 19.84 11.43
C ASP A 69 9.56 18.55 12.17
N TYR A 70 10.46 17.75 11.60
CA TYR A 70 10.94 16.47 12.14
C TYR A 70 9.85 15.39 12.29
N GLU A 71 8.74 15.52 11.57
CA GLU A 71 7.68 14.53 11.55
C GLU A 71 7.93 13.46 10.50
N LYS A 72 7.50 12.23 10.79
CA LYS A 72 7.67 11.10 9.87
C LYS A 72 6.69 11.22 8.71
N VAL A 73 7.22 11.21 7.49
CA VAL A 73 6.44 11.16 6.25
C VAL A 73 6.60 9.79 5.61
N ILE A 74 5.48 9.15 5.29
CA ILE A 74 5.41 7.93 4.50
C ILE A 74 5.25 8.32 3.03
N ILE A 75 6.10 7.78 2.17
CA ILE A 75 6.09 8.08 0.73
C ILE A 75 5.83 6.80 -0.05
N LEU A 76 4.84 6.82 -0.93
CA LEU A 76 4.63 5.86 -1.98
C LEU A 76 5.67 6.08 -3.08
N THR A 77 6.52 5.10 -3.30
CA THR A 77 7.56 5.18 -4.34
C THR A 77 6.96 5.02 -5.73
N GLN A 78 7.70 5.42 -6.77
CA GLN A 78 7.32 5.14 -8.16
C GLN A 78 7.05 3.64 -8.40
N LYS A 79 7.84 2.76 -7.76
CA LYS A 79 7.63 1.31 -7.84
C LYS A 79 6.29 0.90 -7.22
N GLY A 80 5.91 1.51 -6.11
CA GLY A 80 4.60 1.33 -5.47
C GLY A 80 3.46 1.81 -6.34
N SER A 81 3.56 3.01 -6.93
CA SER A 81 2.54 3.56 -7.84
C SER A 81 2.37 2.71 -9.10
N ASN A 82 3.47 2.27 -9.71
CA ASN A 82 3.44 1.37 -10.86
C ASN A 82 2.78 0.03 -10.53
N LEU A 83 2.98 -0.46 -9.30
CA LEU A 83 2.36 -1.68 -8.84
C LEU A 83 0.85 -1.50 -8.65
N LEU A 84 0.42 -0.39 -8.03
CA LEU A 84 -1.00 -0.07 -7.87
C LEU A 84 -1.72 -0.02 -9.22
N LYS A 85 -1.10 0.60 -10.23
CA LYS A 85 -1.66 0.62 -11.58
C LYS A 85 -1.92 -0.78 -12.11
N LYS A 86 -0.93 -1.67 -12.02
CA LYS A 86 -1.07 -3.07 -12.46
C LYS A 86 -2.16 -3.83 -11.70
N ILE A 87 -2.34 -3.54 -10.41
CA ILE A 87 -3.43 -4.12 -9.61
C ILE A 87 -4.77 -3.67 -10.16
N LYS A 88 -4.95 -2.36 -10.37
CA LYS A 88 -6.20 -1.79 -10.90
C LYS A 88 -6.52 -2.31 -12.30
N ASP A 89 -5.52 -2.42 -13.17
CA ASP A 89 -5.68 -2.98 -14.52
C ASP A 89 -6.21 -4.44 -14.44
N ILE A 90 -5.71 -5.24 -13.49
CA ILE A 90 -6.19 -6.62 -13.28
C ILE A 90 -7.62 -6.62 -12.73
N GLU A 91 -7.93 -5.76 -11.76
CA GLU A 91 -9.26 -5.65 -11.17
C GLU A 91 -10.30 -5.22 -12.20
N GLU A 92 -9.93 -4.31 -13.10
CA GLU A 92 -10.77 -3.89 -14.23
C GLU A 92 -11.11 -5.09 -15.12
N ILE A 93 -10.10 -5.88 -15.52
CA ILE A 93 -10.31 -7.11 -16.32
C ILE A 93 -11.24 -8.09 -15.59
N LEU A 94 -11.05 -8.30 -14.29
CA LEU A 94 -11.86 -9.22 -13.48
C LEU A 94 -13.29 -8.72 -13.25
N SER A 95 -13.52 -7.41 -13.36
CA SER A 95 -14.83 -6.79 -13.17
C SER A 95 -15.71 -6.81 -14.43
N GLN A 96 -15.15 -7.21 -15.57
CA GLN A 96 -15.92 -7.30 -16.82
C GLN A 96 -16.96 -8.42 -16.73
N PRO A 97 -18.21 -8.17 -17.17
CA PRO A 97 -19.21 -9.22 -17.27
C PRO A 97 -18.72 -10.28 -18.27
N ILE A 98 -18.92 -11.54 -17.95
CA ILE A 98 -18.68 -12.64 -18.88
C ILE A 98 -19.91 -12.66 -19.81
N GLU A 99 -19.72 -12.33 -21.08
CA GLU A 99 -20.74 -12.54 -22.10
C GLU A 99 -21.01 -14.05 -22.23
N GLU A 100 -22.27 -14.45 -22.05
CA GLU A 100 -22.74 -15.84 -22.23
C GLU A 100 -22.81 -16.25 -23.70
#